data_AF-A0A263P0T4-F1
#
_entry.id   AF-A0A263P0T4-F1
#
_cell.length_a   1.000
_cell.length_b   1.000
_cell.length_c   1.000
_cell.angle_alpha   90.00
_cell.angle_beta   90.00
_cell.angle_gamma   90.00
#
_symmetry.space_group_name_H-M   'P 1'
#
loop_
_entity.id
_entity.type
_entity.pdbx_description
1 polymer ?
#
loop_
_entity_poly.entity_id
_entity_poly.type
_entity_poly.pdbx_seq_one_letter_code
_entity_poly.pdbx_strand_id
1 'polypeptide(L)'
;MDFISLSEALDSMAKCAMREPEKTSSAEGAEWYSDAAYAEAVRYSEAASTLHMHLHNSGAAYPKWLEIDEVTSKPLLSDGVATEGMAMLRHMAGWRARLSDEHLRYMTECELAETAGIDPSNIRPTHRMGSGKYARQGVMRARRIGFNRAELTSFLTANNAVRRQDNIKPTHGHKTAAQRKLILEAIEELNFDAQALPPKGNGLSGIKKVVLQRLEERKHQEFRAVTAFNSAWKALRRDKKIRFAGQ
;
A
#
# COMPACT_ATOMS: atom_id res chain seq x y z
N MET A 1 2.23 -16.14 32.82
CA MET A 1 1.78 -15.48 31.58
C MET A 1 3.05 -15.08 30.83
N ASP A 2 3.19 -15.47 29.57
CA ASP A 2 4.36 -15.10 28.76
C ASP A 2 4.13 -13.68 28.22
N PHE A 3 4.88 -12.71 28.75
CA PHE A 3 4.76 -11.30 28.40
C PHE A 3 5.66 -10.97 27.20
N ILE A 4 5.15 -10.15 26.29
CA ILE A 4 5.93 -9.47 25.26
C ILE A 4 5.69 -7.98 25.37
N SER A 5 6.76 -7.20 25.46
CA SER A 5 6.64 -5.75 25.50
C SER A 5 6.19 -5.19 24.14
N LEU A 6 5.60 -4.00 24.14
CA LEU A 6 5.23 -3.30 22.91
C LEU A 6 6.46 -3.08 22.01
N SER A 7 7.60 -2.74 22.61
CA SER A 7 8.86 -2.59 21.88
C SER A 7 9.27 -3.89 21.17
N GLU A 8 9.27 -5.03 21.88
CA GLU A 8 9.65 -6.33 21.31
C GLU A 8 8.65 -6.81 20.24
N ALA A 9 7.35 -6.56 20.45
CA ALA A 9 6.33 -6.87 19.46
C ALA A 9 6.57 -6.10 18.16
N LEU A 10 6.85 -4.80 18.25
CA LEU A 10 7.15 -3.96 17.09
C LEU A 10 8.48 -4.34 16.44
N ASP A 11 9.52 -4.68 17.22
CA ASP A 11 10.78 -5.21 16.68
C ASP A 11 10.55 -6.48 15.86
N SER A 12 9.73 -7.40 16.37
CA SER A 12 9.38 -8.64 15.67
C SER A 12 8.62 -8.35 14.37
N MET A 13 7.63 -7.47 14.42
CA MET A 13 6.84 -7.09 13.24
C MET A 13 7.68 -6.35 12.19
N ALA A 14 8.55 -5.44 12.61
CA ALA A 14 9.45 -4.69 11.74
C ALA A 14 10.45 -5.61 11.03
N LYS A 15 10.92 -6.68 11.69
CA LYS A 15 11.76 -7.72 11.07
C LYS A 15 11.00 -8.56 10.05
N CYS A 16 9.73 -8.86 10.30
CA CYS A 16 8.90 -9.66 9.39
C CYS A 16 8.42 -8.88 8.15
N ALA A 17 8.32 -7.55 8.23
CA ALA A 17 7.79 -6.70 7.17
C ALA A 17 8.72 -6.52 5.94
N MET A 18 9.90 -7.15 5.90
CA MET A 18 10.94 -6.80 4.93
C MET A 18 10.59 -7.22 3.48
N ARG A 19 10.04 -6.27 2.72
CA ARG A 19 10.70 -5.82 1.49
C ARG A 19 11.73 -4.78 1.91
N GLU A 20 12.97 -4.89 1.44
CA GLU A 20 13.88 -3.75 1.52
C GLU A 20 13.18 -2.56 0.87
N PRO A 21 13.24 -1.35 1.48
CA PRO A 21 12.76 -0.17 0.80
C PRO A 21 13.47 -0.13 -0.54
N GLU A 22 12.72 -0.18 -1.65
CA GLU A 22 13.28 0.07 -2.96
C GLU A 22 14.13 1.33 -2.82
N LYS A 23 15.43 1.21 -3.13
CA LYS A 23 16.34 2.34 -3.17
C LYS A 23 15.74 3.33 -4.17
N THR A 24 14.91 4.23 -3.67
CA THR A 24 14.38 5.34 -4.43
C THR A 24 15.58 6.24 -4.59
N SER A 25 16.23 6.14 -5.74
CA SER A 25 17.41 6.88 -6.17
C SER A 25 17.12 8.39 -6.33
N SER A 26 16.15 8.94 -5.61
CA SER A 26 15.67 10.32 -5.76
C SER A 26 15.32 10.98 -4.43
N ALA A 27 15.79 10.46 -3.29
CA ALA A 27 15.56 11.10 -2.01
C ALA A 27 16.47 12.32 -1.81
N GLU A 28 16.30 13.34 -2.66
CA GLU A 28 16.87 14.69 -2.47
C GLU A 28 16.38 15.35 -1.15
N GLY A 29 15.47 14.71 -0.41
CA GLY A 29 15.01 15.15 0.91
C GLY A 29 15.60 14.43 2.13
N ALA A 30 16.44 13.40 1.94
CA ALA A 30 16.90 12.53 3.03
C ALA A 30 18.29 12.87 3.62
N GLU A 31 18.90 14.00 3.23
CA GLU A 31 20.23 14.40 3.73
C GLU A 31 20.34 14.55 5.26
N TRP A 32 19.21 14.60 5.97
CA TRP A 32 19.14 14.87 7.40
C TRP A 32 19.24 13.63 8.31
N TYR A 33 19.12 12.42 7.76
CA TYR A 33 19.27 11.17 8.50
C TYR A 33 20.28 10.26 7.82
N SER A 34 21.03 9.47 8.60
CA SER A 34 21.71 8.33 7.99
C SER A 34 20.65 7.41 7.38
N ASP A 35 20.90 6.92 6.16
CA ASP A 35 20.01 6.01 5.45
C ASP A 35 19.51 4.87 6.35
N ALA A 36 20.38 4.38 7.23
CA ALA A 36 20.06 3.33 8.20
C ALA A 36 19.02 3.76 9.26
N ALA A 37 19.16 4.93 9.87
CA ALA A 37 18.24 5.42 10.89
C ALA A 37 16.87 5.75 10.28
N TYR A 38 16.85 6.29 9.06
CA TYR A 38 15.61 6.54 8.32
C TYR A 38 14.91 5.22 7.96
N ALA A 39 15.63 4.27 7.35
CA ALA A 39 15.07 2.96 6.99
C ALA A 39 14.58 2.19 8.22
N GLU A 40 15.25 2.33 9.36
CA GLU A 40 14.76 1.82 10.63
C GLU A 40 13.44 2.50 11.03
N ALA A 41 13.38 3.83 11.13
CA ALA A 41 12.17 4.54 11.53
C ALA A 41 10.96 4.24 10.62
N VAL A 42 11.17 4.10 9.30
CA VAL A 42 10.13 3.68 8.35
C VAL A 42 9.58 2.30 8.70
N ARG A 43 10.44 1.30 8.95
CA ARG A 43 10.01 -0.06 9.31
C ARG A 43 9.16 -0.08 10.58
N TYR A 44 9.54 0.71 11.59
CA TYR A 44 8.78 0.80 12.83
C TYR A 44 7.45 1.54 12.66
N SER A 45 7.43 2.58 11.83
CA SER A 45 6.18 3.29 11.49
C SER A 45 5.20 2.34 10.78
N GLU A 46 5.67 1.51 9.85
CA GLU A 46 4.85 0.50 9.16
C GLU A 46 4.38 -0.62 10.09
N ALA A 47 5.26 -1.13 10.96
CA ALA A 47 4.91 -2.12 11.97
C ALA A 47 3.84 -1.59 12.93
N ALA A 48 4.02 -0.36 13.43
CA ALA A 48 3.07 0.29 14.33
C ALA A 48 1.73 0.58 13.64
N SER A 49 1.75 1.03 12.39
CA SER A 49 0.54 1.23 11.59
C SER A 49 -0.24 -0.08 11.41
N THR A 50 0.46 -1.16 11.08
CA THR A 50 -0.13 -2.49 10.93
C THR A 50 -0.75 -2.98 12.23
N LEU A 51 -0.01 -2.89 13.34
CA LEU A 51 -0.51 -3.31 14.65
C LEU A 51 -1.70 -2.46 15.10
N HIS A 52 -1.60 -1.13 14.97
CA HIS A 52 -2.67 -0.19 15.29
C HIS A 52 -3.95 -0.53 14.52
N MET A 53 -3.84 -0.71 13.20
CA MET A 53 -4.98 -1.04 12.34
C MET A 53 -5.61 -2.37 12.76
N HIS A 54 -4.82 -3.40 13.04
CA HIS A 54 -5.36 -4.68 13.49
C HIS A 54 -6.12 -4.56 14.81
N LEU A 55 -5.51 -3.93 15.82
CA LEU A 55 -6.15 -3.73 17.13
C LEU A 55 -7.41 -2.86 17.04
N HIS A 56 -7.38 -1.80 16.24
CA HIS A 56 -8.50 -0.89 16.09
C HIS A 56 -9.71 -1.54 15.39
N ASN A 57 -9.46 -2.43 14.42
CA ASN A 57 -10.52 -3.02 13.60
C ASN A 57 -11.02 -4.39 14.11
N SER A 58 -10.40 -4.97 15.13
CA SER A 58 -10.72 -6.33 15.60
C SER A 58 -11.99 -6.48 16.44
N GLY A 59 -12.76 -5.40 16.65
CA GLY A 59 -13.95 -5.45 17.50
C GLY A 59 -13.60 -5.85 18.94
N ALA A 60 -14.33 -6.81 19.52
CA ALA A 60 -14.14 -7.24 20.91
C ALA A 60 -13.01 -8.29 21.13
N ALA A 61 -12.45 -8.85 20.06
CA ALA A 61 -11.50 -9.98 20.13
C ALA A 61 -10.04 -9.55 19.89
N TYR A 62 -9.52 -8.65 20.74
CA TYR A 62 -8.13 -8.21 20.70
C TYR A 62 -7.34 -8.68 21.93
N PRO A 63 -6.01 -8.86 21.79
CA PRO A 63 -5.15 -9.20 22.92
C PRO A 63 -5.20 -8.10 23.98
N LYS A 64 -5.32 -8.49 25.25
CA LYS A 64 -5.45 -7.51 26.33
C LYS A 64 -4.12 -6.82 26.58
N TRP A 65 -4.20 -5.53 26.90
CA TRP A 65 -3.04 -4.74 27.29
C TRP A 65 -2.62 -5.07 28.72
N LEU A 66 -1.32 -5.27 28.88
CA LEU A 66 -0.69 -5.59 30.15
C LEU A 66 0.37 -4.55 30.49
N GLU A 67 0.51 -4.27 31.77
CA GLU A 67 1.57 -3.44 32.34
C GLU A 67 2.37 -4.24 33.36
N ILE A 68 3.68 -4.08 33.35
CA ILE A 68 4.54 -4.61 34.39
C ILE A 68 4.43 -3.71 35.63
N ASP A 69 3.84 -4.27 36.69
CA ASP A 69 3.71 -3.63 37.99
C ASP A 69 5.07 -3.35 38.62
N GLU A 70 5.24 -2.16 39.22
CA GLU A 70 6.54 -1.74 39.78
C GLU A 70 6.93 -2.52 41.02
N VAL A 71 5.93 -2.90 41.82
CA VAL A 71 6.16 -3.54 43.11
C VAL A 71 6.39 -5.04 42.92
N THR A 72 5.51 -5.70 42.16
CA THR A 72 5.53 -7.14 42.00
C THR A 72 6.33 -7.62 40.79
N SER A 73 6.67 -6.72 39.86
CA SER A 73 7.28 -7.06 38.56
C SER A 73 6.46 -8.08 37.76
N LYS A 74 5.15 -8.19 38.02
CA LYS A 74 4.24 -9.10 37.34
C LYS A 74 3.37 -8.33 36.32
N PRO A 75 3.00 -8.95 35.19
CA PRO A 75 2.06 -8.35 34.26
C PRO A 75 0.66 -8.26 34.88
N LEU A 76 0.06 -7.08 34.84
CA LEU A 76 -1.31 -6.80 35.28
C LEU A 76 -2.13 -6.23 34.12
N LEU A 77 -3.42 -6.56 34.09
CA LEU A 77 -4.38 -5.98 33.13
C LEU A 77 -4.66 -4.53 33.51
N SER A 78 -4.56 -3.62 32.53
CA SER A 78 -4.78 -2.19 32.75
C SER A 78 -5.43 -1.53 31.53
N ASP A 79 -6.66 -1.03 31.70
CA ASP A 79 -7.38 -0.32 30.64
C ASP A 79 -6.74 1.05 30.33
N GLY A 80 -6.11 1.68 31.34
CA GLY A 80 -5.35 2.92 31.14
C GLY A 80 -4.19 2.71 30.16
N VAL A 81 -3.51 1.57 30.28
CA VAL A 81 -2.41 1.19 29.37
C VAL A 81 -2.90 0.89 27.96
N ALA A 82 -4.13 0.41 27.80
CA ALA A 82 -4.70 0.25 26.47
C ALA A 82 -4.83 1.58 25.72
N THR A 83 -5.32 2.62 26.40
CA THR A 83 -5.44 3.97 25.82
C THR A 83 -4.07 4.56 25.50
N GLU A 84 -3.12 4.44 26.43
CA GLU A 84 -1.75 4.91 26.26
C GLU A 84 -1.02 4.19 25.11
N GLY A 85 -1.09 2.86 25.09
CA GLY A 85 -0.47 2.02 24.07
C GLY A 85 -1.02 2.30 22.67
N MET A 86 -2.34 2.50 22.54
CA MET A 86 -2.95 2.90 21.28
C MET A 86 -2.51 4.30 20.83
N ALA A 87 -2.37 5.25 21.75
CA ALA A 87 -1.84 6.58 21.44
C ALA A 87 -0.37 6.51 20.96
N MET A 88 0.46 5.68 21.59
CA MET A 88 1.85 5.44 21.17
C MET A 88 1.90 4.84 19.76
N LEU A 89 1.09 3.80 19.49
CA LEU A 89 1.00 3.19 18.17
C LEU A 89 0.55 4.18 17.10
N ARG A 90 -0.48 4.99 17.37
CA ARG A 90 -0.97 6.02 16.45
C ARG A 90 0.11 7.07 16.16
N HIS A 91 0.85 7.48 17.18
CA HIS A 91 1.96 8.41 17.03
C HIS A 91 3.03 7.84 16.08
N MET A 92 3.49 6.61 16.32
CA MET A 92 4.49 5.92 15.49
C MET A 92 4.00 5.67 14.05
N ALA A 93 2.76 5.23 13.90
CA ALA A 93 2.13 4.99 12.61
C ALA A 93 2.10 6.23 11.72
N GLY A 94 1.88 7.41 12.30
CA GLY A 94 1.84 8.68 11.56
C GLY A 94 3.20 9.33 11.32
N TRP A 95 4.31 8.76 11.80
CA TRP A 95 5.61 9.43 11.72
C TRP A 95 6.05 9.69 10.28
N ARG A 96 5.96 8.69 9.40
CA ARG A 96 6.37 8.82 7.99
C ARG A 96 5.57 9.89 7.25
N ALA A 97 4.26 9.94 7.48
CA ALA A 97 3.40 10.95 6.88
C ALA A 97 3.78 12.37 7.33
N ARG A 98 3.98 12.57 8.64
CA ARG A 98 4.43 13.87 9.17
C ARG A 98 5.79 14.29 8.61
N LEU A 99 6.70 13.34 8.39
CA LEU A 99 7.99 13.61 7.75
C LEU A 99 7.86 14.03 6.29
N SER A 100 7.03 13.33 5.52
CA SER A 100 6.74 13.75 4.15
C SER A 100 6.09 15.13 4.08
N ASP A 101 5.11 15.40 4.96
CA ASP A 101 4.40 16.68 5.00
C ASP A 101 5.33 17.84 5.40
N GLU A 102 6.21 17.63 6.37
CA GLU A 102 7.19 18.63 6.79
C GLU A 102 8.23 18.88 5.69
N HIS A 103 8.70 17.83 5.01
CA HIS A 103 9.61 17.98 3.89
C HIS A 103 8.97 18.79 2.75
N LEU A 104 7.72 18.50 2.41
CA LEU A 104 6.98 19.26 1.41
C LEU A 104 6.84 20.73 1.82
N ARG A 105 6.49 21.00 3.09
CA ARG A 105 6.42 22.37 3.62
C ARG A 105 7.75 23.09 3.52
N TYR A 106 8.85 22.44 3.89
CA TYR A 106 10.19 23.01 3.77
C TYR A 106 10.52 23.36 2.32
N MET A 107 10.26 22.47 1.36
CA MET A 107 10.47 22.74 -0.06
C MET A 107 9.66 23.95 -0.53
N THR A 108 8.39 24.04 -0.14
CA THR A 108 7.54 25.19 -0.46
C THR A 108 8.05 26.48 0.18
N GLU A 109 8.55 26.44 1.42
CA GLU A 109 9.15 27.60 2.07
C GLU A 109 10.42 28.07 1.35
N CYS A 110 11.28 27.14 0.92
CA CYS A 110 12.47 27.43 0.10
C CYS A 110 12.11 28.12 -1.23
N GLU A 111 11.13 27.59 -1.96
CA GLU A 111 10.64 28.19 -3.20
C GLU A 111 10.10 29.61 -2.97
N LEU A 112 9.34 29.81 -1.89
CA LEU A 112 8.81 31.13 -1.53
C LEU A 112 9.92 32.13 -1.16
N ALA A 113 10.95 31.71 -0.42
CA ALA A 113 12.11 32.57 -0.15
C ALA A 113 12.85 32.97 -1.41
N GLU A 114 13.08 32.02 -2.32
CA GLU A 114 13.75 32.30 -3.58
C GLU A 114 12.98 33.35 -4.39
N THR A 115 11.64 33.23 -4.48
CA THR A 115 10.80 34.25 -5.14
C THR A 115 10.84 35.61 -4.44
N ALA A 116 11.14 35.66 -3.14
CA ALA A 116 11.32 36.88 -2.36
C ALA A 116 12.76 37.43 -2.41
N GLY A 117 13.68 36.79 -3.14
CA GLY A 117 15.10 37.17 -3.19
C GLY A 117 15.88 36.84 -1.90
N ILE A 118 15.34 35.95 -1.07
CA ILE A 118 15.98 35.44 0.14
C ILE A 118 16.73 34.15 -0.23
N ASP A 119 17.99 34.04 0.16
CA ASP A 119 18.77 32.81 -0.04
C ASP A 119 18.12 31.64 0.73
N PRO A 120 17.70 30.54 0.04
CA PRO A 120 17.09 29.37 0.66
C PRO A 120 17.95 28.73 1.77
N SER A 121 19.28 28.93 1.76
CA SER A 121 20.17 28.44 2.82
C SER A 121 19.86 29.03 4.20
N ASN A 122 19.14 30.17 4.25
CA ASN A 122 18.69 30.80 5.48
C ASN A 122 17.39 30.20 6.03
N ILE A 123 16.66 29.42 5.23
CA ILE A 123 15.50 28.66 5.72
C ILE A 123 16.00 27.40 6.38
N ARG A 124 15.68 27.27 7.67
CA ARG A 124 15.97 26.07 8.43
C ARG A 124 14.71 25.21 8.50
N PRO A 125 14.84 23.89 8.31
CA PRO A 125 13.75 22.98 8.63
C PRO A 125 13.25 23.23 10.06
N THR A 126 11.93 23.40 10.19
CA THR A 126 11.29 23.84 11.44
C THR A 126 11.45 22.86 12.60
N HIS A 127 11.72 21.56 12.38
CA HIS A 127 11.77 20.63 13.50
C HIS A 127 12.78 19.48 13.46
N ARG A 128 13.38 19.26 14.64
CA ARG A 128 13.93 17.96 15.06
C ARG A 128 12.75 17.05 15.40
N MET A 129 12.15 16.41 14.40
CA MET A 129 11.19 15.36 14.71
C MET A 129 11.87 14.32 15.61
N GLY A 130 11.24 14.03 16.75
CA GLY A 130 11.64 12.91 17.60
C GLY A 130 11.83 11.66 16.73
N SER A 131 12.80 10.82 17.08
CA SER A 131 13.09 9.61 16.31
C SER A 131 11.77 8.87 16.08
N GLY A 132 11.50 8.41 14.85
CA GLY A 132 10.21 7.82 14.46
C GLY A 132 9.76 6.58 15.24
N LYS A 133 10.52 6.20 16.26
CA LYS A 133 10.18 5.24 17.29
C LYS A 133 9.47 5.87 18.48
N TYR A 134 10.10 6.79 19.21
CA TYR A 134 9.55 7.37 20.46
C TYR A 134 10.24 8.70 20.82
N ALA A 135 9.53 9.57 21.54
CA ALA A 135 10.21 10.50 22.45
C ALA A 135 10.95 9.68 23.54
N ARG A 136 12.07 10.17 24.09
CA ARG A 136 12.93 9.40 25.03
C ARG A 136 12.17 8.71 26.17
N GLN A 137 11.11 9.34 26.69
CA GLN A 137 10.22 8.78 27.71
C GLN A 137 9.35 7.61 27.19
N GLY A 138 8.90 7.67 25.94
CA GLY A 138 8.11 6.61 25.30
C GLY A 138 8.88 5.31 25.10
N VAL A 139 10.22 5.36 24.96
CA VAL A 139 11.07 4.14 24.84
C VAL A 139 10.97 3.28 26.09
N MET A 140 11.14 3.91 27.27
CA MET A 140 11.06 3.20 28.55
C MET A 140 9.66 2.66 28.78
N ARG A 141 8.65 3.46 28.41
CA ARG A 141 7.26 3.06 28.57
C ARG A 141 6.88 1.87 27.70
N ALA A 142 7.31 1.84 26.43
CA ALA A 142 7.08 0.74 25.50
C ALA A 142 7.67 -0.61 25.95
N ARG A 143 8.65 -0.59 26.87
CA ARG A 143 9.22 -1.80 27.47
C ARG A 143 8.42 -2.31 28.66
N ARG A 144 7.57 -1.46 29.25
CA ARG A 144 6.79 -1.77 30.46
C ARG A 144 5.33 -2.11 30.18
N ILE A 145 4.86 -1.79 28.98
CA ILE A 145 3.53 -2.13 28.50
C ILE A 145 3.63 -3.16 27.37
N GLY A 146 2.61 -3.98 27.19
CA GLY A 146 2.64 -5.02 26.17
C GLY A 146 1.44 -5.94 26.22
N PHE A 147 1.67 -7.20 25.86
CA PHE A 147 0.63 -8.21 25.67
C PHE A 147 1.08 -9.56 26.21
N ASN A 148 0.12 -10.48 26.31
CA ASN A 148 0.44 -11.89 26.35
C ASN A 148 0.94 -12.33 24.96
N ARG A 149 2.13 -12.91 24.90
CA ARG A 149 2.79 -13.32 23.65
C ARG A 149 1.95 -14.28 22.83
N ALA A 150 1.33 -15.28 23.49
CA ALA A 150 0.51 -16.27 22.81
C ALA A 150 -0.75 -15.63 22.22
N GLU A 151 -1.42 -14.76 22.99
CA GLU A 151 -2.62 -14.03 22.52
C GLU A 151 -2.29 -13.13 21.32
N LEU A 152 -1.22 -12.33 21.40
CA LEU A 152 -0.80 -11.46 20.31
C LEU A 152 -0.42 -12.26 19.05
N THR A 153 0.30 -13.36 19.22
CA THR A 153 0.73 -14.21 18.09
C THR A 153 -0.47 -14.84 17.39
N SER A 154 -1.41 -15.41 18.14
CA SER A 154 -2.65 -15.96 17.59
C SER A 154 -3.47 -14.90 16.88
N PHE A 155 -3.58 -13.71 17.49
CA PHE A 155 -4.30 -12.57 16.94
C PHE A 155 -3.72 -12.10 15.60
N LEU A 156 -2.40 -11.89 15.54
CA LEU A 156 -1.72 -11.46 14.31
C LEU A 156 -1.79 -12.54 13.23
N THR A 157 -1.69 -13.82 13.61
CA THR A 157 -1.82 -14.94 12.66
C THR A 157 -3.21 -14.99 12.04
N ALA A 158 -4.27 -14.84 12.84
CA ALA A 158 -5.65 -14.79 12.34
C ALA A 158 -5.87 -13.61 11.38
N ASN A 159 -5.41 -12.41 11.75
CA ASN A 159 -5.52 -11.21 10.92
C ASN A 159 -4.76 -11.32 9.59
N ASN A 160 -3.56 -11.94 9.61
CA ASN A 160 -2.78 -12.17 8.40
C ASN A 160 -3.42 -13.23 7.48
N ALA A 161 -4.09 -14.24 8.04
CA ALA A 161 -4.83 -15.22 7.27
C ALA A 161 -6.03 -14.58 6.53
N VAL A 162 -6.78 -13.69 7.20
CA VAL A 162 -7.87 -12.92 6.58
C VAL A 162 -7.34 -12.05 5.43
N ARG A 163 -6.26 -11.30 5.65
CA ARG A 163 -5.61 -10.52 4.58
C ARG A 163 -5.16 -11.36 3.40
N ARG A 164 -4.71 -12.60 3.63
CA ARG A 164 -4.36 -13.51 2.54
C ARG A 164 -5.61 -13.92 1.75
N GLN A 165 -6.74 -14.14 2.42
CA GLN A 165 -8.01 -14.47 1.76
C GLN A 165 -8.58 -13.28 0.97
N ASP A 166 -8.51 -12.05 1.50
CA ASP A 166 -8.94 -10.84 0.78
C ASP A 166 -8.01 -10.50 -0.41
N ASN A 167 -6.73 -10.86 -0.30
CA ASN A 167 -5.77 -10.77 -1.40
C ASN A 167 -5.79 -11.97 -2.35
N ILE A 168 -6.64 -12.99 -2.12
CA ILE A 168 -7.09 -13.86 -3.20
C ILE A 168 -7.99 -12.99 -4.05
N LYS A 169 -7.39 -12.26 -4.99
CA LYS A 169 -8.12 -11.58 -6.07
C LYS A 169 -9.19 -12.55 -6.54
N PRO A 170 -10.48 -12.16 -6.62
CA PRO A 170 -11.50 -13.00 -7.25
C PRO A 170 -10.91 -13.44 -8.58
N THR A 171 -10.75 -14.75 -8.74
CA THR A 171 -9.96 -15.35 -9.81
C THR A 171 -10.36 -14.65 -11.10
N HIS A 172 -9.42 -13.85 -11.64
CA HIS A 172 -9.70 -12.89 -12.72
C HIS A 172 -10.27 -13.57 -13.97
N GLY A 173 -10.29 -14.90 -14.02
CA GLY A 173 -10.73 -15.76 -15.10
C GLY A 173 -12.24 -15.87 -15.34
N HIS A 174 -13.11 -15.78 -14.33
CA HIS A 174 -14.54 -16.04 -14.59
C HIS A 174 -15.26 -14.87 -15.27
N LYS A 175 -15.05 -13.62 -14.81
CA LYS A 175 -15.61 -12.45 -15.48
C LYS A 175 -14.94 -12.21 -16.84
N THR A 176 -13.64 -12.46 -16.99
CA THR A 176 -12.95 -12.27 -18.28
C THR A 176 -13.30 -13.33 -19.32
N ALA A 177 -13.64 -14.56 -18.94
CA ALA A 177 -14.05 -15.58 -19.91
C ALA A 177 -15.43 -15.30 -20.51
N ALA A 178 -16.42 -14.93 -19.68
CA ALA A 178 -17.75 -14.55 -20.14
C ALA A 178 -17.70 -13.26 -20.99
N GLN A 179 -16.99 -12.24 -20.52
CA GLN A 179 -16.79 -10.99 -21.28
C GLN A 179 -16.02 -11.24 -22.58
N ARG A 180 -15.01 -12.11 -22.58
CA ARG A 180 -14.29 -12.50 -23.80
C ARG A 180 -15.22 -13.19 -24.80
N LYS A 181 -16.10 -14.08 -24.34
CA LYS A 181 -17.09 -14.74 -25.22
C LYS A 181 -18.03 -13.72 -25.86
N LEU A 182 -18.59 -12.81 -25.07
CA LEU A 182 -19.45 -11.73 -25.56
C LEU A 182 -18.75 -10.78 -26.54
N ILE A 183 -17.47 -10.45 -26.31
CA ILE A 183 -16.66 -9.66 -27.24
C ILE A 183 -16.44 -10.41 -28.56
N LEU A 184 -16.17 -11.72 -28.51
CA LEU A 184 -15.97 -12.54 -29.72
C LEU A 184 -17.26 -12.63 -30.55
N GLU A 185 -18.39 -12.92 -29.91
CA GLU A 185 -19.70 -12.97 -30.57
C GLU A 185 -20.06 -11.62 -31.20
N ALA A 186 -19.86 -10.51 -30.48
CA ALA A 186 -20.13 -9.17 -31.01
C ALA A 186 -19.22 -8.81 -32.20
N ILE A 187 -17.96 -9.26 -32.21
CA ILE A 187 -17.05 -9.03 -33.34
C ILE A 187 -17.46 -9.90 -34.54
N GLU A 188 -17.90 -11.14 -34.32
CA GLU A 188 -18.40 -12.03 -35.37
C GLU A 188 -19.70 -11.49 -36.00
N GLU A 189 -20.64 -11.00 -35.19
CA GLU A 189 -21.88 -10.36 -35.65
C GLU A 189 -21.63 -9.11 -36.50
N LEU A 190 -20.59 -8.33 -36.17
CA LEU A 190 -20.24 -7.14 -36.93
C LEU A 190 -19.65 -7.47 -38.30
N ASN A 191 -19.41 -8.75 -38.60
CA ASN A 191 -18.92 -9.29 -39.88
C ASN A 191 -17.82 -8.41 -40.48
N PHE A 192 -16.82 -8.10 -39.65
CA PHE A 192 -15.76 -7.18 -40.03
C PHE A 192 -14.92 -7.73 -41.17
N ASP A 193 -15.06 -7.14 -42.35
CA ASP A 193 -14.05 -7.30 -43.38
C ASP A 193 -12.83 -6.44 -43.02
N ALA A 194 -11.79 -7.11 -42.52
CA ALA A 194 -10.54 -6.48 -42.16
C ALA A 194 -9.82 -5.80 -43.34
N GLN A 195 -10.13 -6.20 -44.58
CA GLN A 195 -9.60 -5.57 -45.79
C GLN A 195 -10.34 -4.28 -46.16
N ALA A 196 -11.60 -4.14 -45.73
CA ALA A 196 -12.42 -2.95 -45.96
C ALA A 196 -12.25 -1.87 -44.87
N LEU A 197 -11.57 -2.18 -43.76
CA LEU A 197 -11.33 -1.21 -42.69
C LEU A 197 -10.14 -0.31 -43.03
N PRO A 198 -10.32 1.03 -43.10
CA PRO A 198 -9.23 1.93 -43.41
C PRO A 198 -8.19 1.89 -42.28
N PRO A 199 -6.89 1.70 -42.57
CA PRO A 199 -5.86 1.73 -41.55
C PRO A 199 -5.72 3.17 -41.03
N LYS A 200 -6.41 3.50 -39.93
CA LYS A 200 -6.16 4.74 -39.19
C LYS A 200 -4.90 4.56 -38.32
N GLY A 201 -3.72 4.80 -38.89
CA GLY A 201 -2.40 4.69 -38.21
C GLY A 201 -1.56 3.49 -38.64
N ASN A 202 -0.63 3.04 -37.77
CA ASN A 202 0.35 1.96 -38.05
C ASN A 202 -0.30 0.55 -38.14
N GLY A 203 -0.98 0.24 -39.24
CA GLY A 203 -1.44 -1.13 -39.57
C GLY A 203 -2.40 -1.74 -38.53
N LEU A 204 -2.00 -2.88 -37.94
CA LEU A 204 -2.82 -3.69 -37.01
C LEU A 204 -3.36 -2.91 -35.80
N SER A 205 -2.58 -1.96 -35.30
CA SER A 205 -2.98 -1.12 -34.17
C SER A 205 -4.09 -0.15 -34.54
N GLY A 206 -4.15 0.29 -35.80
CA GLY A 206 -5.23 1.13 -36.33
C GLY A 206 -6.54 0.36 -36.47
N ILE A 207 -6.49 -0.83 -37.05
CA ILE A 207 -7.66 -1.72 -37.20
C ILE A 207 -8.25 -2.07 -35.83
N LYS A 208 -7.39 -2.39 -34.85
CA LYS A 208 -7.80 -2.67 -33.47
C LYS A 208 -8.56 -1.50 -32.83
N LYS A 209 -8.11 -0.25 -33.05
CA LYS A 209 -8.79 0.95 -32.53
C LYS A 209 -10.17 1.14 -33.17
N VAL A 210 -10.29 0.91 -34.49
CA VAL A 210 -11.56 1.02 -35.20
C VAL A 210 -12.58 -0.01 -34.71
N VAL A 211 -12.15 -1.25 -34.46
CA VAL A 211 -13.01 -2.30 -33.89
C VAL A 211 -13.44 -1.96 -32.46
N LEU A 212 -12.52 -1.46 -31.63
CA LEU A 212 -12.85 -1.03 -30.27
C LEU A 212 -13.87 0.11 -30.27
N GLN A 213 -13.68 1.11 -31.13
CA GLN A 213 -14.60 2.25 -31.26
C GLN A 213 -16.01 1.80 -31.64
N ARG A 214 -16.15 0.90 -32.62
CA ARG A 214 -17.47 0.36 -33.02
C ARG A 214 -18.12 -0.53 -31.97
N LEU A 215 -17.35 -1.23 -31.14
CA LEU A 215 -17.89 -1.96 -29.98
C LEU A 215 -18.37 -0.98 -28.90
N GLU A 216 -17.64 0.11 -28.66
CA GLU A 216 -18.04 1.16 -27.72
C GLU A 216 -19.32 1.90 -28.14
N GLU A 217 -19.57 2.05 -29.45
CA GLU A 217 -20.81 2.60 -30.01
C GLU A 217 -22.06 1.76 -29.66
N ARG A 218 -21.92 0.45 -29.40
CA ARG A 218 -23.00 -0.42 -28.91
C ARG A 218 -23.35 -0.16 -27.43
N LYS A 219 -22.64 0.74 -26.73
CA LYS A 219 -22.84 1.15 -25.33
C LYS A 219 -22.86 0.00 -24.30
N HIS A 220 -22.33 -1.17 -24.62
CA HIS A 220 -22.24 -2.27 -23.66
C HIS A 220 -21.13 -2.00 -22.65
N GLN A 221 -21.45 -1.95 -21.36
CA GLN A 221 -20.49 -1.62 -20.29
C GLN A 221 -19.29 -2.58 -20.25
N GLU A 222 -19.49 -3.81 -20.72
CA GLU A 222 -18.48 -4.86 -20.72
C GLU A 222 -17.38 -4.69 -21.78
N PHE A 223 -17.60 -3.88 -22.81
CA PHE A 223 -16.60 -3.62 -23.85
C PHE A 223 -15.54 -2.58 -23.44
N ARG A 224 -15.75 -1.89 -22.32
CA ARG A 224 -14.79 -0.93 -21.76
C ARG A 224 -13.59 -1.58 -21.06
N ALA A 225 -13.62 -2.90 -20.86
CA ALA A 225 -12.54 -3.64 -20.21
C ALA A 225 -11.39 -3.94 -21.19
N VAL A 226 -10.39 -3.04 -21.23
CA VAL A 226 -9.20 -3.11 -22.11
C VAL A 226 -8.52 -4.49 -22.09
N THR A 227 -8.44 -5.13 -20.93
CA THR A 227 -7.79 -6.45 -20.76
C THR A 227 -8.56 -7.59 -21.43
N ALA A 228 -9.89 -7.61 -21.31
CA ALA A 228 -10.74 -8.64 -21.91
C ALA A 228 -10.74 -8.52 -23.44
N PHE A 229 -10.84 -7.29 -23.96
CA PHE A 229 -10.74 -7.01 -25.39
C PHE A 229 -9.38 -7.42 -25.96
N ASN A 230 -8.27 -7.09 -25.29
CA ASN A 230 -6.93 -7.49 -25.74
C ASN A 230 -6.76 -9.01 -25.81
N SER A 231 -7.38 -9.75 -24.87
CA SER A 231 -7.39 -11.21 -24.87
C SER A 231 -8.20 -11.78 -26.03
N ALA A 232 -9.42 -11.27 -26.26
CA ALA A 232 -10.27 -11.64 -27.39
C ALA A 232 -9.59 -11.36 -28.74
N TRP A 233 -8.98 -10.17 -28.89
CA TRP A 233 -8.24 -9.77 -30.07
C TRP A 233 -7.06 -10.70 -30.39
N LYS A 234 -6.31 -11.13 -29.37
CA LYS A 234 -5.23 -12.12 -29.53
C LYS A 234 -5.77 -13.48 -29.99
N ALA A 235 -6.93 -13.91 -29.52
CA ALA A 235 -7.57 -15.16 -29.93
C ALA A 235 -7.99 -15.12 -31.40
N LEU A 236 -8.66 -14.04 -31.84
CA LEU A 236 -9.08 -13.86 -33.24
C LEU A 236 -7.91 -13.89 -34.22
N ARG A 237 -6.75 -13.32 -33.82
CA ARG A 237 -5.51 -13.39 -34.60
C ARG A 237 -4.95 -14.81 -34.68
N ARG A 238 -4.96 -15.55 -33.57
CA ARG A 238 -4.49 -16.94 -33.52
C ARG A 238 -5.34 -17.83 -34.43
N ASP A 239 -6.66 -17.62 -34.41
CA ASP A 239 -7.62 -18.44 -35.15
C ASP A 239 -7.76 -18.01 -36.63
N LYS A 240 -6.96 -17.03 -37.08
CA LYS A 240 -6.96 -16.46 -38.46
C LYS A 240 -8.35 -16.00 -38.94
N LYS A 241 -9.27 -15.69 -38.01
CA LYS A 241 -10.60 -15.14 -38.30
C LYS A 241 -10.55 -13.70 -38.82
N ILE A 242 -9.42 -13.03 -38.61
CA ILE A 242 -9.11 -11.72 -39.19
C ILE A 242 -7.92 -11.92 -40.13
N ARG A 243 -8.15 -11.86 -41.44
CA ARG A 243 -7.10 -11.95 -42.47
C ARG A 243 -6.64 -10.55 -42.86
N PHE A 244 -5.34 -10.27 -42.76
CA PHE A 244 -4.75 -9.00 -43.19
C PHE A 244 -4.12 -9.18 -44.57
N ALA A 245 -4.23 -8.17 -45.45
CA ALA A 245 -3.55 -8.20 -46.73
C ALA A 245 -2.03 -8.23 -46.50
N GLY A 246 -1.35 -9.27 -47.00
CA GLY A 246 0.12 -9.41 -46.94
C GLY A 246 0.68 -10.41 -45.93
N GLN A 247 -0.12 -11.32 -45.35
CA GLN A 247 0.33 -12.47 -44.55
C GLN A 247 -0.31 -13.78 -45.00
#